data_AF-A0A848FTC6-F1
#
_entry.id   AF-A0A848FTC6-F1
#
_cell.length_a   1.000
_cell.length_b   1.000
_cell.length_c   1.000
_cell.angle_alpha   90.00
_cell.angle_beta   90.00
_cell.angle_gamma   90.00
#
_symmetry.space_group_name_H-M   'P 1'
#
loop_
_entity.id
_entity.type
_entity.pdbx_description
1 polymer ?
#
loop_
_entity_poly.entity_id
_entity_poly.type
_entity_poly.pdbx_seq_one_letter_code
_entity_poly.pdbx_strand_id
1 'polypeptide(L)'
;MTWKLILLAIIVLVCVVLFTSCYGTRKTLLFENRVYHWKVYYVKKSHFSVGTYSHFEVLFKDRKLILPKEVTDNKRAISEFVAATAIDNRSSQFGTVIVTFEGEFINDAGTPYRAFITLHLRPGKGDELVVTNPCTGKEAIITPGAN
;
A
#
# COMPACT_ATOMS: atom_id res chain seq x y z
N MET A 1 32.48 -40.49 12.50
CA MET A 1 32.39 -39.32 11.60
C MET A 1 30.95 -38.93 11.24
N THR A 2 29.98 -39.83 11.40
CA THR A 2 28.56 -39.68 11.00
C THR A 2 27.69 -38.85 11.95
N TRP A 3 27.91 -38.91 13.27
CA TRP A 3 27.11 -38.16 14.26
C TRP A 3 27.19 -36.63 14.10
N LYS A 4 28.39 -36.09 13.81
CA LYS A 4 28.58 -34.64 13.59
C LYS A 4 27.79 -34.14 12.37
N LEU A 5 27.70 -34.96 11.31
CA LEU A 5 26.94 -34.64 10.10
C LEU A 5 25.42 -34.70 10.37
N ILE A 6 24.95 -35.67 11.16
CA ILE A 6 23.54 -35.77 11.57
C ILE A 6 23.15 -34.56 12.44
N LEU A 7 24.00 -34.18 13.39
CA LEU A 7 23.74 -33.05 14.29
C LEU A 7 23.72 -31.72 13.53
N LEU A 8 24.62 -31.55 12.56
CA LEU A 8 24.63 -30.40 11.65
C LEU A 8 23.33 -30.36 10.81
N ALA A 9 22.90 -31.49 10.26
CA ALA A 9 21.67 -31.56 9.47
C ALA A 9 20.42 -31.21 10.29
N ILE A 10 20.34 -31.65 11.55
CA ILE A 10 19.25 -31.31 12.47
C ILE A 10 19.25 -29.80 12.77
N ILE A 11 20.41 -29.21 13.06
CA ILE A 11 20.51 -27.76 13.31
C ILE A 11 20.06 -26.97 12.08
N VAL A 12 20.51 -27.37 10.88
CA VAL A 12 20.09 -26.72 9.63
C VAL A 12 18.58 -26.84 9.42
N LEU A 13 18.00 -28.03 9.67
CA LEU A 13 16.56 -28.24 9.54
C LEU A 13 15.77 -27.35 10.52
N VAL A 14 16.20 -27.28 11.78
CA VAL A 14 15.58 -26.43 12.81
C VAL A 14 15.69 -24.95 12.42
N CYS A 15 16.85 -24.50 11.94
CA CYS A 15 17.01 -23.14 11.43
C CYS A 15 16.05 -22.86 10.26
N VAL A 16 15.94 -23.76 9.28
CA VAL A 16 15.03 -23.59 8.14
C VAL A 16 13.57 -23.50 8.59
N VAL A 17 13.13 -24.33 9.54
CA VAL A 17 11.76 -24.28 10.10
C VAL A 17 11.50 -22.98 10.86
N LEU A 18 12.49 -22.50 11.63
CA LEU A 18 12.38 -21.22 12.34
C LEU A 18 12.34 -20.04 11.35
N PHE A 19 13.16 -20.03 10.30
CA PHE A 19 13.17 -18.95 9.31
C PHE A 19 11.92 -18.94 8.43
N THR A 20 11.39 -20.10 8.04
CA THR A 20 10.17 -20.20 7.21
C THR A 20 8.89 -19.86 7.97
N SER A 21 8.84 -20.13 9.29
CA SER A 21 7.68 -19.76 10.13
C SER A 21 7.68 -18.29 10.57
N CYS A 22 8.79 -17.57 10.40
CA CYS A 22 8.92 -16.17 10.84
C CYS A 22 8.19 -15.14 9.97
N TYR A 23 7.77 -15.49 8.75
CA TYR A 23 7.19 -14.55 7.79
C TYR A 23 5.88 -15.09 7.21
N GLY A 24 4.79 -14.35 7.42
CA GLY A 24 3.49 -14.63 6.81
C GLY A 24 2.93 -13.38 6.16
N THR A 25 2.47 -13.49 4.91
CA THR A 25 1.71 -12.43 4.25
C THR A 25 0.39 -12.99 3.76
N ARG A 26 -0.72 -12.40 4.21
CA ARG A 26 -2.07 -12.73 3.74
C ARG A 26 -2.66 -11.52 3.02
N LYS A 27 -3.10 -11.72 1.79
CA LYS A 27 -3.72 -10.68 0.95
C LYS A 27 -5.16 -11.08 0.65
N THR A 28 -6.11 -10.24 1.07
CA THR A 28 -7.54 -10.45 0.88
C THR A 28 -8.07 -9.39 -0.08
N LEU A 29 -8.70 -9.80 -1.18
CA LEU A 29 -9.38 -8.88 -2.08
C LEU A 29 -10.67 -8.39 -1.41
N LEU A 30 -10.79 -7.08 -1.19
CA LEU A 30 -11.98 -6.47 -0.59
C LEU A 30 -12.92 -5.89 -1.64
N PHE A 31 -12.37 -5.43 -2.75
CA PHE A 31 -13.15 -4.80 -3.81
C PHE A 31 -12.49 -4.99 -5.18
N GLU A 32 -13.33 -5.22 -6.19
CA GLU A 32 -12.95 -5.27 -7.60
C GLU A 32 -13.96 -4.47 -8.44
N ASN A 33 -13.47 -3.48 -9.20
CA ASN A 33 -14.23 -2.80 -10.24
C ASN A 33 -13.66 -3.17 -11.60
N ARG A 34 -14.47 -3.86 -12.41
CA ARG A 34 -14.06 -4.33 -13.73
C ARG A 34 -14.12 -3.27 -14.83
N VAL A 35 -14.87 -2.18 -14.62
CA VAL A 35 -15.02 -1.08 -15.59
C VAL A 35 -13.78 -0.20 -15.60
N TYR A 36 -13.32 0.18 -14.41
CA TYR A 36 -12.14 1.04 -14.23
C TYR A 36 -10.90 0.28 -13.76
N HIS A 37 -10.98 -1.06 -13.71
CA HIS A 37 -9.88 -1.96 -13.36
C HIS A 37 -9.22 -1.65 -12.01
N TRP A 38 -10.03 -1.32 -11.00
CA TRP A 38 -9.56 -1.15 -9.63
C TRP A 38 -9.63 -2.47 -8.88
N LYS A 39 -8.59 -2.74 -8.09
CA LYS A 39 -8.62 -3.78 -7.06
C LYS A 39 -8.10 -3.21 -5.75
N VAL A 40 -8.85 -3.39 -4.67
CA VAL A 40 -8.44 -2.98 -3.33
C VAL A 40 -8.23 -4.24 -2.49
N TYR A 41 -7.05 -4.34 -1.92
CA TYR A 41 -6.66 -5.46 -1.08
C TYR A 41 -6.39 -5.00 0.33
N TYR A 42 -6.80 -5.81 1.30
CA TYR A 42 -6.31 -5.75 2.66
C TYR A 42 -5.17 -6.75 2.83
N VAL A 43 -4.02 -6.26 3.27
CA VAL A 43 -2.80 -7.05 3.44
C VAL A 43 -2.46 -7.10 4.91
N LYS A 44 -2.28 -8.32 5.43
CA LYS A 44 -1.81 -8.59 6.79
C LYS A 44 -0.45 -9.25 6.70
N LYS A 45 0.59 -8.58 7.21
CA LYS A 45 1.95 -9.08 7.31
C LYS A 45 2.24 -9.44 8.77
N SER A 46 2.60 -10.68 9.03
CA SER A 46 3.06 -11.13 10.35
C SER A 46 4.56 -11.35 10.31
N HIS A 47 5.25 -10.71 11.24
CA HIS A 47 6.67 -10.90 11.49
C HIS A 47 6.86 -11.33 12.93
N PHE A 48 7.55 -12.44 13.17
CA PHE A 48 7.68 -13.01 14.52
C PHE A 48 8.20 -12.01 15.56
N SER A 49 9.18 -11.16 15.20
CA SER A 49 9.79 -10.18 16.12
C SER A 49 9.09 -8.81 16.20
N VAL A 50 8.28 -8.43 15.21
CA VAL A 50 7.68 -7.08 15.11
C VAL A 50 6.17 -7.12 15.36
N GLY A 51 5.59 -8.33 15.39
CA GLY A 51 4.16 -8.54 15.51
C GLY A 51 3.46 -8.53 14.16
N THR A 52 2.17 -8.20 14.17
CA THR A 52 1.37 -8.16 12.95
C THR A 52 1.08 -6.71 12.56
N TYR A 53 1.41 -6.36 11.32
CA TYR A 53 1.06 -5.10 10.70
C TYR A 53 0.06 -5.33 9.56
N SER A 54 -0.84 -4.38 9.35
CA SER A 54 -1.83 -4.44 8.28
C SER A 54 -1.92 -3.11 7.56
N HIS A 55 -2.15 -3.20 6.26
CA HIS A 55 -2.32 -2.06 5.37
C HIS A 55 -3.22 -2.42 4.19
N PHE A 56 -3.58 -1.43 3.41
CA PHE A 56 -4.30 -1.58 2.17
C PHE A 56 -3.34 -1.40 0.99
N GLU A 57 -3.54 -2.20 -0.05
CA GLU A 57 -2.88 -2.03 -1.33
C GLU A 57 -3.95 -1.83 -2.41
N VAL A 58 -3.73 -0.83 -3.26
CA VAL A 58 -4.61 -0.54 -4.40
C VAL A 58 -3.88 -0.89 -5.68
N LEU A 59 -4.56 -1.55 -6.60
CA LEU A 59 -4.10 -1.79 -7.95
C LEU A 59 -5.00 -1.06 -8.94
N PHE A 60 -4.39 -0.43 -9.94
CA PHE A 60 -5.05 0.15 -11.11
C PHE A 60 -4.55 -0.57 -12.35
N LYS A 61 -5.45 -1.18 -13.14
CA LYS A 61 -5.07 -1.96 -14.34
C LYS A 61 -3.95 -2.97 -14.05
N ASP A 62 -4.12 -3.70 -12.95
CA ASP A 62 -3.18 -4.72 -12.43
C ASP A 62 -1.78 -4.19 -12.03
N ARG A 63 -1.56 -2.87 -12.04
CA ARG A 63 -0.34 -2.24 -11.52
C ARG A 63 -0.56 -1.73 -10.11
N LYS A 64 0.39 -1.96 -9.21
CA LYS A 64 0.34 -1.44 -7.84
C LYS A 64 0.35 0.09 -7.88
N LEU A 65 -0.59 0.71 -7.17
CA LEU A 65 -0.62 2.15 -6.98
C LEU A 65 0.55 2.57 -6.10
N ILE A 66 1.36 3.49 -6.62
CA ILE A 66 2.43 4.16 -5.90
C ILE A 66 2.20 5.65 -6.12
N LEU A 67 1.92 6.36 -5.03
CA LEU A 67 1.81 7.81 -5.04
C LEU A 67 3.21 8.42 -4.93
N PRO A 68 3.66 9.23 -5.90
CA PRO A 68 4.93 9.93 -5.83
C PRO A 68 4.99 10.90 -4.65
N LYS A 69 6.21 11.15 -4.15
CA LYS A 69 6.43 12.09 -3.04
C LYS A 69 6.05 13.52 -3.43
N GLU A 70 6.20 13.86 -4.71
CA GLU A 70 5.88 15.17 -5.31
C GLU A 70 4.38 15.46 -5.32
N VAL A 71 3.54 14.42 -5.28
CA VAL A 71 2.08 14.55 -5.25
C VAL A 71 1.54 14.58 -3.82
N THR A 72 2.28 13.99 -2.89
CA THR A 72 1.85 13.81 -1.50
C THR A 72 2.52 14.77 -0.53
N ASP A 73 3.48 15.58 -0.99
CA ASP A 73 4.38 16.42 -0.19
C ASP A 73 5.05 15.64 0.97
N ASN A 74 5.17 14.32 0.80
CA ASN A 74 5.68 13.42 1.83
C ASN A 74 7.18 13.15 1.63
N LYS A 75 7.87 12.62 2.63
CA LYS A 75 9.29 12.26 2.51
C LYS A 75 9.56 11.11 1.53
N ARG A 76 8.57 10.25 1.29
CA ARG A 76 8.68 9.05 0.46
C ARG A 76 7.41 8.81 -0.35
N ALA A 77 7.56 8.06 -1.44
CA ALA A 77 6.44 7.53 -2.18
C ALA A 77 5.58 6.60 -1.31
N ILE A 78 4.27 6.61 -1.53
CA ILE A 78 3.30 5.86 -0.73
C ILE A 78 2.69 4.74 -1.56
N SER A 79 2.82 3.51 -1.08
CA SER A 79 2.26 2.31 -1.72
C SER A 79 1.54 1.37 -0.75
N GLU A 80 1.53 1.73 0.53
CA GLU A 80 0.83 1.05 1.62
C GLU A 80 -0.06 2.10 2.30
N PHE A 81 -1.37 1.84 2.30
CA PHE A 81 -2.38 2.79 2.77
C PHE A 81 -2.96 2.31 4.10
N VAL A 82 -3.34 3.25 4.96
CA VAL A 82 -4.00 2.95 6.24
C VAL A 82 -5.47 2.62 6.03
N ALA A 83 -6.08 3.24 5.02
CA ALA A 83 -7.40 2.87 4.52
C ALA A 83 -7.44 3.03 2.99
N ALA A 84 -8.24 2.20 2.34
CA ALA A 84 -8.60 2.37 0.94
C ALA A 84 -10.04 1.90 0.72
N THR A 85 -10.83 2.71 0.02
CA THR A 85 -12.21 2.37 -0.35
C THR A 85 -12.46 2.79 -1.79
N ALA A 86 -13.23 2.00 -2.50
CA ALA A 86 -13.63 2.31 -3.85
C ALA A 86 -15.10 2.69 -3.88
N ILE A 87 -15.42 3.71 -4.66
CA ILE A 87 -16.79 4.19 -4.82
C ILE A 87 -17.49 3.31 -5.86
N ASP A 88 -18.63 2.75 -5.47
CA ASP A 88 -19.47 1.90 -6.31
C ASP A 88 -20.34 2.71 -7.29
N ASN A 89 -21.11 2.01 -8.11
CA ASN A 89 -21.92 2.59 -9.18
C ASN A 89 -23.18 3.32 -8.69
N ARG A 90 -23.40 3.43 -7.38
CA ARG A 90 -24.53 4.14 -6.79
C ARG A 90 -24.23 5.62 -6.52
N SER A 91 -23.01 6.06 -6.80
CA SER A 91 -22.54 7.43 -6.60
C SER A 91 -22.15 8.08 -7.93
N SER A 92 -22.30 9.40 -8.03
CA SER A 92 -21.79 10.20 -9.14
C SER A 92 -20.26 10.19 -9.25
N GLN A 93 -19.56 9.75 -8.18
CA GLN A 93 -18.12 9.57 -8.16
C GLN A 93 -17.67 8.15 -8.52
N PHE A 94 -18.54 7.36 -9.17
CA PHE A 94 -18.24 6.00 -9.60
C PHE A 94 -16.90 5.92 -10.34
N GLY A 95 -16.08 4.94 -9.97
CA GLY A 95 -14.73 4.78 -10.52
C GLY A 95 -13.64 5.51 -9.74
N THR A 96 -13.99 6.24 -8.68
CA THR A 96 -13.02 6.84 -7.76
C THR A 96 -12.60 5.84 -6.68
N VAL A 97 -11.31 5.81 -6.35
CA VAL A 97 -10.79 5.18 -5.14
C VAL A 97 -10.33 6.27 -4.18
N ILE A 98 -10.78 6.21 -2.94
CA ILE A 98 -10.31 7.07 -1.86
C ILE A 98 -9.24 6.28 -1.09
N VAL A 99 -8.08 6.88 -0.91
CA VAL A 99 -7.02 6.32 -0.08
C VAL A 99 -6.66 7.26 1.05
N THR A 100 -6.32 6.69 2.19
CA THR A 100 -5.77 7.42 3.33
C THR A 100 -4.43 6.83 3.72
N PHE A 101 -3.44 7.69 3.90
CA PHE A 101 -2.12 7.31 4.39
C PHE A 101 -1.64 8.28 5.45
N GLU A 102 -0.62 7.87 6.19
CA GLU A 102 0.06 8.75 7.12
C GLU A 102 1.26 9.40 6.45
N GLY A 103 1.26 10.74 6.41
CA GLY A 103 2.36 11.54 5.90
C GLY A 103 3.20 12.14 7.02
N GLU A 104 4.47 12.40 6.70
CA GLU A 104 5.42 13.11 7.56
C GLU A 104 5.71 14.48 6.97
N PHE A 105 5.43 15.53 7.74
CA PHE A 105 5.50 16.92 7.31
C PHE A 105 6.33 17.77 8.26
N ILE A 106 6.65 18.99 7.84
CA ILE A 106 7.32 20.01 8.64
C ILE A 106 6.43 21.26 8.60
N ASN A 107 6.11 21.83 9.75
CA ASN A 107 5.31 23.06 9.81
C ASN A 107 6.18 24.32 9.58
N ASP A 108 5.55 25.49 9.51
CA ASP A 108 6.24 26.77 9.26
C ASP A 108 7.31 27.12 10.31
N ALA A 109 7.18 26.56 11.53
CA ALA A 109 8.16 26.71 12.60
C ALA A 109 9.31 25.67 12.54
N GLY A 110 9.39 24.85 11.49
CA GLY A 110 10.41 23.81 11.33
C GLY A 110 10.18 22.55 12.18
N THR A 111 9.02 22.41 12.81
CA THR A 111 8.71 21.26 13.68
C THR A 111 8.11 20.11 12.87
N PRO A 112 8.64 18.87 13.00
CA PRO A 112 8.09 17.72 12.31
C PRO A 112 6.76 17.29 12.94
N TYR A 113 5.81 16.89 12.10
CA TYR A 113 4.54 16.31 12.54
C TYR A 113 4.07 15.21 11.59
N ARG A 114 3.15 14.37 12.06
CA ARG A 114 2.50 13.32 11.28
C ARG A 114 1.02 13.63 11.12
N ALA A 115 0.47 13.38 9.95
CA ALA A 115 -0.94 13.60 9.68
C ALA A 115 -1.48 12.53 8.73
N PHE A 116 -2.74 12.16 8.92
CA PHE A 116 -3.45 11.34 7.94
C PHE A 116 -3.90 12.23 6.79
N ILE A 117 -3.49 11.86 5.58
CA ILE A 117 -3.88 12.51 4.34
C ILE A 117 -4.82 11.58 3.58
N THR A 118 -5.95 12.14 3.14
CA THR A 118 -6.91 11.47 2.28
C THR A 118 -6.84 12.05 0.88
N LEU A 119 -6.75 11.19 -0.13
CA LEU A 119 -6.74 11.58 -1.54
C LEU A 119 -7.79 10.80 -2.32
N HIS A 120 -8.39 11.46 -3.30
CA HIS A 120 -9.33 10.85 -4.24
C HIS A 120 -8.59 10.57 -5.55
N LEU A 121 -8.64 9.33 -6.02
CA LEU A 121 -8.03 8.90 -7.26
C LEU A 121 -9.10 8.51 -8.25
N ARG A 122 -9.11 9.15 -9.42
CA ARG A 122 -9.99 8.80 -10.53
C ARG A 122 -9.18 8.49 -11.78
N PRO A 123 -9.63 7.55 -12.63
CA PRO A 123 -9.03 7.34 -13.94
C PRO A 123 -9.02 8.62 -14.77
N GLY A 124 -7.87 8.92 -15.37
CA GLY A 124 -7.66 10.00 -16.34
C GLY A 124 -7.75 9.50 -17.78
N LYS A 125 -6.97 10.10 -18.68
CA LYS A 125 -6.88 9.63 -20.07
C LYS A 125 -5.88 8.47 -20.16
N GLY A 126 -6.25 7.41 -20.87
CA GLY A 126 -5.36 6.26 -21.04
C GLY A 126 -5.05 5.57 -19.70
N ASP A 127 -3.77 5.58 -19.31
CA ASP A 127 -3.26 4.96 -18.06
C ASP A 127 -3.04 5.96 -16.92
N GLU A 128 -3.45 7.20 -17.11
CA GLU A 128 -3.31 8.25 -16.10
C GLU A 128 -4.30 8.06 -14.95
N LEU A 129 -3.90 8.54 -13.78
CA LEU A 129 -4.76 8.81 -12.64
C LEU A 129 -4.74 10.29 -12.33
N VAL A 130 -5.91 10.85 -12.11
CA VAL A 130 -6.06 12.17 -11.49
C VAL A 130 -6.19 11.97 -10.00
N VAL A 131 -5.26 12.58 -9.26
CA VAL A 131 -5.18 12.56 -7.80
C VAL A 131 -5.62 13.91 -7.29
N THR A 132 -6.74 13.93 -6.56
CA THR A 132 -7.31 15.15 -5.99
C THR A 132 -7.14 15.13 -4.48
N ASN A 133 -6.60 16.21 -3.91
CA ASN A 133 -6.65 16.46 -2.47
C ASN A 133 -7.98 17.18 -2.15
N PRO A 134 -8.94 16.52 -1.50
CA PRO A 134 -10.26 17.11 -1.24
C PRO A 134 -10.20 18.31 -0.28
N CYS A 135 -9.16 18.41 0.56
CA CYS A 135 -9.01 19.51 1.52
C CYS A 135 -8.54 20.81 0.83
N THR A 136 -7.72 20.70 -0.21
CA THR A 136 -7.12 21.87 -0.88
C THR A 136 -7.67 22.12 -2.29
N GLY A 137 -8.38 21.14 -2.86
CA GLY A 137 -8.82 21.15 -4.25
C GLY A 137 -7.68 20.97 -5.27
N LYS A 138 -6.43 20.81 -4.83
CA LYS A 138 -5.30 20.58 -5.74
C LYS A 138 -5.45 19.24 -6.45
N GLU A 139 -5.15 19.24 -7.75
CA GLU A 139 -5.09 18.04 -8.57
C GLU A 139 -3.68 17.81 -9.10
N ALA A 140 -3.30 16.53 -9.21
CA ALA A 140 -2.10 16.09 -9.89
C ALA A 140 -2.43 14.91 -10.81
N ILE A 141 -1.67 14.76 -11.90
CA ILE A 141 -1.82 13.64 -12.82
C ILE A 141 -0.60 12.73 -12.66
N ILE A 142 -0.83 11.44 -12.47
CA ILE A 142 0.23 10.43 -12.35
C ILE A 142 -0.03 9.25 -13.29
N THR A 143 1.02 8.54 -13.66
CA THR A 143 0.90 7.22 -14.31
C THR A 143 1.36 6.14 -13.33
N PRO A 144 0.49 5.19 -12.92
CA PRO A 144 0.87 4.13 -11.99
C PRO A 144 1.99 3.25 -12.53
N GLY A 145 3.02 3.04 -11.71
CA GLY A 145 4.15 2.16 -12.04
C GLY A 145 5.26 2.80 -12.89
N ALA A 146 5.18 4.10 -13.19
CA ALA A 146 6.36 4.85 -13.64
C ALA A 146 7.23 5.15 -12.42
N ASN A 147 8.35 4.42 -12.29
CA ASN A 147 9.43 4.75 -11.35
C ASN A 147 10.33 5.83 -11.93
#